data_AF-A0A9D6AFZ1-F1
#
_entry.id   AF-A0A9D6AFZ1-F1
#
_cell.length_a   1.000
_cell.length_b   1.000
_cell.length_c   1.000
_cell.angle_alpha   90.00
_cell.angle_beta   90.00
_cell.angle_gamma   90.00
#
_symmetry.space_group_name_H-M   'P 1'
#
loop_
_entity.id
_entity.type
_entity.pdbx_description
1 polymer ?
#
loop_
_entity_poly.entity_id
_entity_poly.type
_entity_poly.pdbx_seq_one_letter_code
_entity_poly.pdbx_strand_id
1 'polypeptide(L)' 'MKVVIASDIHGAADYCEKLMQVIEEEQPKYVLLLGDLLYHG' A
#
# COMPACT_ATOMS: atom_id res chain seq x y z
N MET A 1 -3.70 2.50 -18.05
CA MET A 1 -3.22 3.29 -16.89
C MET A 1 -3.49 2.47 -15.65
N LYS A 2 -2.47 2.21 -14.81
CA LYS A 2 -2.62 1.39 -13.59
C LYS A 2 -2.63 2.28 -12.35
N VAL A 3 -3.39 1.87 -11.35
CA VAL A 3 -3.47 2.50 -10.03
C VAL A 3 -3.45 1.37 -9.01
N VAL A 4 -2.63 1.50 -7.97
CA VAL A 4 -2.64 0.63 -6.80
C VAL A 4 -3.37 1.36 -5.68
N ILE A 5 -4.27 0.68 -4.98
CA ILE A 5 -5.03 1.24 -3.86
C ILE A 5 -4.77 0.36 -2.63
N ALA A 6 -4.41 0.99 -1.52
CA ALA A 6 -4.19 0.32 -0.24
C ALA A 6 -4.82 1.11 0.92
N SER A 7 -5.20 0.41 1.97
CA SER A 7 -5.85 0.93 3.18
C SER A 7 -5.56 0.00 4.35
N ASP A 8 -5.81 0.46 5.58
CA ASP A 8 -5.85 -0.37 6.79
C ASP A 8 -4.57 -1.18 7.02
N ILE A 9 -3.42 -0.59 6.72
CA ILE A 9 -2.11 -1.23 6.93
C ILE A 9 -1.81 -1.35 8.43
N HIS A 10 -2.27 -0.41 9.25
CA HIS A 10 -2.14 -0.39 10.71
C HIS A 10 -0.73 -0.80 11.20
N GLY A 11 0.33 -0.32 10.55
CA GLY A 11 1.72 -0.62 10.90
C GLY A 11 2.17 -2.06 10.62
N ALA A 12 1.38 -2.86 9.90
CA ALA A 12 1.73 -4.22 9.53
C ALA A 12 2.87 -4.24 8.51
N ALA A 13 4.10 -4.37 9.00
CA ALA A 13 5.33 -4.33 8.20
C ALA A 13 5.29 -5.33 7.04
N ASP A 14 4.85 -6.58 7.28
CA ASP A 14 4.76 -7.62 6.25
C ASP A 14 3.80 -7.25 5.10
N TYR A 15 2.74 -6.51 5.40
CA TYR A 15 1.79 -6.04 4.38
C TYR A 15 2.30 -4.79 3.65
N CYS A 16 3.05 -3.93 4.34
CA CYS A 16 3.77 -2.84 3.71
C CYS A 16 4.80 -3.38 2.71
N GLU A 17 5.58 -4.40 3.07
CA GLU A 17 6.57 -5.02 2.18
C GLU A 17 5.93 -5.64 0.94
N LYS A 18 4.80 -6.35 1.09
CA LYS A 18 4.02 -6.86 -0.05
C LYS A 18 3.49 -5.74 -0.94
N LEU A 19 3.02 -4.64 -0.35
CA LEU A 19 2.57 -3.47 -1.12
C LEU A 19 3.72 -2.89 -1.95
N MET A 20 4.94 -2.82 -1.40
CA MET A 20 6.12 -2.36 -2.12
C MET A 20 6.44 -3.27 -3.32
N GLN A 21 6.39 -4.59 -3.15
CA GLN A 21 6.59 -5.54 -4.25
C GLN A 21 5.58 -5.33 -5.38
N VAL A 22 4.29 -5.17 -5.04
CA VAL A 22 3.24 -4.90 -6.04
C VAL A 22 3.50 -3.58 -6.77
N ILE A 23 3.95 -2.53 -6.07
CA ILE A 23 4.27 -1.24 -6.70
C ILE A 23 5.43 -1.38 -7.69
N GLU A 24 6.48 -2.13 -7.32
CA GLU A 24 7.63 -2.39 -8.18
C GLU A 24 7.28 -3.20 -9.43
N GLU A 25 6.49 -4.27 -9.28
CA GLU A 25 6.07 -5.15 -10.37
C GLU A 25 5.07 -4.47 -11.32
N GLU A 26 4.07 -3.79 -10.76
CA GLU A 26 2.97 -3.24 -11.55
C GLU A 26 3.30 -1.89 -12.18
N GLN A 27 4.29 -1.17 -11.62
CA GLN A 27 4.67 0.20 -12.00
C GLN A 27 3.45 1.11 -12.20
N PRO A 28 2.58 1.28 -11.18
CA PRO A 28 1.36 2.05 -11.32
C PRO A 28 1.68 3.54 -11.49
N LYS A 29 0.81 4.25 -12.22
CA LYS A 29 0.91 5.71 -12.35
C LYS A 29 0.64 6.42 -11.03
N TYR A 30 -0.23 5.85 -10.21
CA TYR A 30 -0.62 6.37 -8.91
C TYR A 30 -0.73 5.25 -7.89
N VAL A 31 -0.32 5.55 -6.66
CA VAL A 31 -0.60 4.75 -5.47
C VAL A 31 -1.52 5.59 -4.57
N LEU A 32 -2.73 5.10 -4.32
CA LEU A 32 -3.69 5.75 -3.45
C LEU A 32 -3.72 5.03 -2.10
N LEU A 33 -3.36 5.76 -1.04
CA LEU A 33 -3.43 5.31 0.34
C LEU A 33 -4.66 5.92 1.01
N LEU A 34 -5.59 5.10 1.50
CA LEU A 34 -6.89 5.57 1.99
C LEU A 34 -6.94 5.89 3.49
N GLY A 35 -5.87 5.61 4.25
CA GLY A 35 -5.78 5.91 5.67
C GLY A 35 -5.30 4.73 6.51
N ASP A 36 -5.27 4.91 7.83
CA ASP A 36 -4.99 3.87 8.81
C ASP A 36 -3.70 3.10 8.54
N LEU A 37 -2.62 3.84 8.34
CA LEU A 37 -1.35 3.29 7.89
C LEU A 37 -0.45 2.80 9.02
N LEU A 38 -0.46 3.48 10.17
CA LEU A 38 0.51 3.24 11.25
C LEU A 38 -0.14 2.93 12.60
N TYR A 39 -1.25 3.61 12.91
CA TYR A 39 -1.91 3.49 14.20
C TYR A 39 -2.84 2.28 14.20
N HIS A 40 -2.86 1.48 15.27
CA HIS A 40 -3.60 0.21 15.32
C HIS A 40 -5.07 0.35 15.79
N GLY A 41 -5.47 1.57 16.18
CA GLY A 41 -6.65 1.80 17.02
C GLY A 41 -6.28 1.91 18.49
#